data_AF-A0A7S0VS40-F1
#
_entry.id   AF-A0A7S0VS40-F1
#
_cell.length_a   1.000
_cell.length_b   1.000
_cell.length_c   1.000
_cell.angle_alpha   90.00
_cell.angle_beta   90.00
_cell.angle_gamma   90.00
#
_symmetry.space_group_name_H-M   'P 1'
#
loop_
_entity.id
_entity.type
_entity.pdbx_description
1 polymer ?
#
loop_
_entity_poly.entity_id
_entity_poly.type
_entity_poly.pdbx_seq_one_letter_code
_entity_poly.pdbx_strand_id
1 'polypeptide(L)'
;ISKGADILVTSGGVSMGDRDLVKPLLEKRGVIHYGRVLMKPGKPLTFATVETPERQGKPRLLVFGLPGNPVSSIVTFHLVVHPCIRKLKGFADPYLRRVRALTSTPLKLDPERPEYHRVMLKWDD
;
A
#
# COMPACT_ATOMS: atom_id res chain seq x y z
N ILE A 1 -3.59 19.68 -5.40
CA ILE A 1 -4.07 18.51 -4.60
C ILE A 1 -3.15 18.42 -3.38
N SER A 2 -3.75 18.35 -2.18
CA SER A 2 -3.12 18.39 -0.84
C SER A 2 -2.09 19.53 -0.59
N LYS A 3 -2.58 20.73 -0.25
CA LYS A 3 -1.73 21.83 0.22
C LYS A 3 -0.99 21.40 1.50
N GLY A 4 0.28 21.02 1.36
CA GLY A 4 1.17 20.72 2.48
C GLY A 4 1.29 19.25 2.94
N ALA A 5 0.55 18.30 2.36
CA ALA A 5 0.69 16.88 2.74
C ALA A 5 1.88 16.22 2.03
N ASP A 6 2.63 15.36 2.71
CA ASP A 6 3.73 14.54 2.15
C ASP A 6 3.26 13.25 1.49
N ILE A 7 2.11 12.74 1.93
CA ILE A 7 1.50 11.52 1.42
C ILE A 7 0.03 11.80 1.10
N LEU A 8 -0.40 11.37 -0.09
CA LEU A 8 -1.79 11.23 -0.49
C LEU A 8 -2.14 9.74 -0.55
N VAL A 9 -3.18 9.33 0.15
CA VAL A 9 -3.69 7.95 0.10
C VAL A 9 -5.11 7.98 -0.45
N THR A 10 -5.36 7.17 -1.47
CA THR A 10 -6.71 6.93 -2.00
C THR A 10 -7.05 5.46 -1.85
N SER A 11 -8.35 5.13 -1.82
CA SER A 11 -8.83 3.74 -1.85
C SER A 11 -9.89 3.58 -2.92
N GLY A 12 -9.77 2.56 -3.77
CA GLY A 12 -10.61 2.40 -4.95
C GLY A 12 -10.11 3.27 -6.12
N GLY A 13 -10.69 3.08 -7.31
CA GLY A 13 -10.33 3.86 -8.50
C GLY A 13 -9.00 3.50 -9.15
N VAL A 14 -8.37 2.39 -8.74
CA VAL A 14 -6.98 2.00 -9.10
C VAL A 14 -6.87 0.60 -9.72
N SER A 15 -8.00 -0.04 -10.04
CA SER A 15 -8.04 -1.40 -10.56
C SER A 15 -7.99 -1.43 -12.10
N MET A 16 -8.97 -2.08 -12.75
CA MET A 16 -9.16 -2.21 -14.20
C MET A 16 -10.59 -1.82 -14.64
N GLY A 17 -11.34 -1.08 -13.81
CA GLY A 17 -12.70 -0.66 -14.14
C GLY A 17 -12.70 0.60 -15.01
N ASP A 18 -13.74 0.75 -15.85
CA ASP A 18 -13.89 1.88 -16.79
C ASP A 18 -13.95 3.27 -16.12
N ARG A 19 -14.12 3.29 -14.79
CA ARG A 19 -14.15 4.50 -13.95
C ARG A 19 -12.94 4.63 -13.04
N ASP A 20 -11.86 3.89 -13.28
CA ASP A 20 -10.61 3.99 -12.52
C ASP A 20 -9.80 5.21 -12.97
N LEU A 21 -10.25 6.39 -12.55
CA LEU A 21 -9.67 7.67 -12.94
C LEU A 21 -8.33 7.97 -12.25
N VAL A 22 -7.97 7.25 -11.18
CA VAL A 22 -6.76 7.54 -10.39
C VAL A 22 -5.51 7.26 -11.21
N LYS A 23 -5.44 6.12 -11.90
CA LYS A 23 -4.27 5.75 -12.71
C LYS A 23 -4.03 6.73 -13.87
N PRO A 24 -5.01 7.03 -14.75
CA PRO A 24 -4.82 8.02 -15.82
C PRO A 24 -4.45 9.41 -15.31
N LEU A 25 -4.97 9.81 -14.14
CA LEU A 25 -4.61 11.09 -13.53
C LEU A 25 -3.14 11.10 -13.06
N LEU A 26 -2.69 10.00 -12.43
CA LEU A 26 -1.31 9.85 -11.98
C LEU A 26 -0.33 9.76 -13.15
N GLU A 27 -0.68 9.07 -14.24
CA GLU A 27 0.13 9.02 -15.47
C GLU A 27 0.34 10.40 -16.09
N LYS A 28 -0.67 11.28 -16.01
CA LYS A 28 -0.57 12.65 -16.54
C LYS A 28 0.18 13.62 -15.63
N ARG A 29 0.18 13.38 -14.32
CA ARG A 29 0.65 14.35 -13.31
C ARG A 29 1.91 13.92 -12.57
N GLY A 30 2.36 12.68 -12.73
CA GLY A 30 3.49 12.14 -12.00
C GLY A 30 4.08 10.90 -12.64
N VAL A 31 4.84 10.16 -11.83
CA VAL A 31 5.51 8.92 -12.21
C VAL A 31 4.89 7.79 -11.41
N ILE A 32 4.27 6.83 -12.10
CA ILE A 32 3.84 5.56 -11.49
C ILE A 32 5.05 4.64 -11.41
N HIS A 33 5.39 4.19 -10.19
CA HIS A 33 6.50 3.26 -9.96
C HIS A 33 6.04 1.81 -10.08
N TYR A 34 4.82 1.53 -9.63
CA TYR A 34 4.14 0.26 -9.86
C TYR A 34 2.63 0.45 -9.78
N GLY A 35 1.88 -0.33 -10.57
CA GLY A 35 0.41 -0.35 -10.57
C GLY A 35 -0.20 -1.72 -10.25
N ARG A 36 0.66 -2.72 -10.01
CA ARG A 36 0.31 -4.07 -9.57
C ARG A 36 1.42 -4.64 -8.70
N VAL A 37 1.05 -5.39 -7.68
CA VAL A 37 1.98 -6.10 -6.79
C VAL A 37 1.62 -7.58 -6.76
N LEU A 38 2.64 -8.44 -6.80
CA LEU A 38 2.47 -9.89 -6.68
C LEU A 38 2.15 -10.26 -5.21
N MET A 39 0.88 -10.13 -4.84
CA MET A 39 0.40 -10.42 -3.49
C MET A 39 -1.08 -10.80 -3.47
N LYS A 40 -1.51 -11.42 -2.38
CA LYS A 40 -2.91 -11.70 -2.09
C LYS A 40 -3.23 -11.46 -0.61
N PRO A 41 -4.31 -10.73 -0.28
CA PRO A 41 -5.02 -9.78 -1.14
C PRO A 41 -4.15 -8.55 -1.46
N GLY A 42 -4.52 -7.73 -2.46
CA GLY A 42 -3.85 -6.44 -2.69
C GLY A 42 -3.25 -6.20 -4.07
N LYS A 43 -3.46 -7.10 -5.05
CA LYS A 43 -2.89 -7.01 -6.41
C LYS A 43 -2.91 -5.60 -7.04
N PRO A 44 -3.99 -4.80 -7.01
CA PRO A 44 -4.03 -3.51 -7.71
C PRO A 44 -3.44 -2.33 -6.91
N LEU A 45 -2.61 -2.58 -5.89
CA LEU A 45 -1.88 -1.52 -5.21
C LEU A 45 -1.02 -0.72 -6.20
N THR A 46 -1.19 0.60 -6.16
CA THR A 46 -0.45 1.55 -7.00
C THR A 46 0.37 2.50 -6.14
N PHE A 47 1.60 2.78 -6.55
CA PHE A 47 2.44 3.82 -5.96
C PHE A 47 2.97 4.76 -7.04
N ALA A 48 2.89 6.05 -6.77
CA ALA A 48 3.35 7.08 -7.65
C ALA A 48 3.99 8.24 -6.88
N THR A 49 4.77 9.04 -7.59
CA THR A 49 5.28 10.33 -7.11
C THR A 49 4.80 11.45 -8.02
N VAL A 50 4.26 12.52 -7.45
CA VAL A 50 3.71 13.67 -8.18
C VAL A 50 4.50 14.92 -7.79
N GLU A 51 4.90 15.70 -8.80
CA GLU A 51 5.44 17.05 -8.60
C GLU A 51 4.27 18.05 -8.59
N THR A 52 4.23 18.97 -7.64
CA THR A 52 3.20 20.02 -7.62
C THR A 52 3.86 21.39 -7.50
N PRO A 53 3.27 22.46 -8.07
CA PRO A 53 3.85 23.81 -7.97
C PRO A 53 4.11 24.24 -6.52
N GLU A 54 3.27 23.81 -5.58
CA GLU A 54 3.39 24.12 -4.15
C GLU A 54 4.52 23.36 -3.44
N ARG A 55 5.18 22.42 -4.14
CA ARG A 55 6.29 21.59 -3.65
C ARG A 55 7.63 21.91 -4.30
N GLN A 56 7.76 23.04 -5.00
CA GLN A 56 9.05 23.47 -5.56
C GLN A 56 10.13 23.53 -4.48
N GLY A 57 11.22 22.78 -4.67
CA GLY A 57 12.32 22.65 -3.68
C GLY A 57 12.04 21.68 -2.52
N LYS A 58 10.90 20.98 -2.51
CA LYS A 58 10.54 19.93 -1.54
C LYS A 58 10.52 18.56 -2.23
N PRO A 59 10.56 17.45 -1.48
CA PRO A 59 10.34 16.13 -2.05
C PRO A 59 9.00 16.02 -2.79
N ARG A 60 8.92 15.16 -3.80
CA ARG A 60 7.67 14.88 -4.52
C ARG A 60 6.58 14.36 -3.57
N LEU A 61 5.33 14.67 -3.87
CA LEU A 61 4.18 14.08 -3.17
C LEU A 61 4.16 12.57 -3.41
N LEU A 62 4.15 11.79 -2.34
CA LEU A 62 3.99 10.34 -2.43
C LEU A 62 2.49 10.01 -2.55
N VAL A 63 2.11 9.24 -3.56
CA VAL A 63 0.71 8.86 -3.77
C VAL A 63 0.55 7.35 -3.73
N PHE A 64 -0.30 6.86 -2.82
CA PHE A 64 -0.66 5.45 -2.72
C PHE A 64 -2.12 5.25 -3.11
N GLY A 65 -2.32 4.49 -4.19
CA GLY A 65 -3.62 4.04 -4.64
C GLY A 65 -3.94 2.66 -4.09
N LEU A 66 -4.70 2.60 -3.00
CA LEU A 66 -5.09 1.34 -2.36
C LEU A 66 -6.26 0.67 -3.10
N PRO A 67 -6.33 -0.67 -3.11
CA PRO A 67 -7.48 -1.39 -3.67
C PRO A 67 -8.81 -0.97 -3.03
N GLY A 68 -9.91 -0.99 -3.79
CA GLY A 68 -11.24 -0.65 -3.26
C GLY A 68 -11.84 -1.73 -2.34
N ASN A 69 -11.37 -2.97 -2.43
CA ASN A 69 -11.79 -4.03 -1.52
C ASN A 69 -11.28 -3.75 -0.09
N PRO A 70 -12.14 -3.71 0.94
CA PRO A 70 -11.74 -3.29 2.29
C PRO A 70 -10.58 -4.09 2.89
N VAL A 71 -10.60 -5.42 2.73
CA VAL A 71 -9.54 -6.31 3.22
C VAL A 71 -8.23 -6.04 2.47
N SER A 72 -8.30 -5.86 1.15
CA SER A 72 -7.13 -5.54 0.35
C SER A 72 -6.54 -4.17 0.71
N SER A 73 -7.40 -3.19 0.97
CA SER A 73 -7.02 -1.83 1.38
C SER A 73 -6.26 -1.84 2.72
N ILE A 74 -6.84 -2.48 3.75
CA ILE A 74 -6.20 -2.50 5.08
C ILE A 74 -4.87 -3.26 5.08
N VAL A 75 -4.78 -4.38 4.34
CA VAL A 75 -3.55 -5.17 4.22
C VAL A 75 -2.46 -4.36 3.51
N THR A 76 -2.78 -3.74 2.37
CA THR A 76 -1.80 -2.95 1.61
C THR A 76 -1.37 -1.68 2.35
N PHE A 77 -2.26 -1.04 3.10
CA PHE A 77 -1.90 0.07 3.98
C PHE A 77 -0.84 -0.34 5.00
N HIS A 78 -1.05 -1.45 5.72
CA HIS A 78 -0.13 -1.90 6.76
C HIS A 78 1.22 -2.38 6.21
N LEU A 79 1.25 -2.94 5.02
CA LEU A 79 2.48 -3.46 4.42
C LEU A 79 3.32 -2.39 3.71
N VAL A 80 2.70 -1.30 3.24
CA VAL A 80 3.39 -0.33 2.37
C VAL A 80 3.28 1.10 2.88
N VAL A 81 2.06 1.59 3.14
CA VAL A 81 1.85 2.99 3.56
C VAL A 81 2.37 3.22 4.97
N HIS A 82 2.06 2.33 5.91
CA HIS A 82 2.46 2.46 7.30
C HIS A 82 4.00 2.47 7.49
N PRO A 83 4.77 1.55 6.88
CA PRO A 83 6.23 1.63 6.90
C PRO A 83 6.77 2.91 6.23
N CYS A 84 6.14 3.38 5.15
CA CYS A 84 6.51 4.65 4.53
C CYS A 84 6.36 5.83 5.50
N ILE A 85 5.23 5.93 6.20
CA ILE A 85 5.00 6.94 7.23
C ILE A 85 6.07 6.85 8.33
N ARG A 86 6.36 5.66 8.85
CA ARG A 86 7.39 5.47 9.88
C ARG A 86 8.77 5.89 9.40
N LYS A 87 9.13 5.56 8.16
CA LYS A 87 10.39 5.99 7.54
C LYS A 87 10.48 7.50 7.41
N LEU A 88 9.41 8.18 6.98
CA LEU A 88 9.36 9.65 6.92
C LEU A 88 9.47 10.30 8.30
N LYS A 89 8.98 9.62 9.36
CA LYS A 89 9.14 10.06 10.75
C LYS A 89 10.52 9.76 11.36
N GLY A 90 11.46 9.18 10.60
CA GLY A 90 12.82 8.90 11.07
C GLY A 90 12.97 7.64 11.91
N PHE A 91 12.03 6.69 11.84
CA PHE A 91 12.17 5.41 12.53
C PHE A 91 13.32 4.59 11.91
N ALA A 92 14.25 4.13 12.74
CA ALA A 92 15.38 3.31 12.30
C ALA A 92 14.91 1.97 11.69
N ASP A 93 13.92 1.33 12.31
CA ASP A 93 13.18 0.21 11.73
C ASP A 93 11.73 0.65 11.46
N PRO A 94 11.35 0.85 10.18
CA PRO A 94 9.99 1.27 9.82
C PRO A 94 9.01 0.09 9.71
N TYR A 95 9.47 -1.16 9.76
CA TYR A 95 8.63 -2.32 9.47
C TYR A 95 7.78 -2.76 10.66
N LEU A 96 6.70 -3.49 10.38
CA LEU A 96 5.89 -4.13 11.41
C LEU A 96 6.65 -5.29 12.04
N ARG A 97 6.51 -5.46 13.36
CA ARG A 97 7.09 -6.61 14.08
C ARG A 97 6.56 -7.90 13.48
N ARG A 98 7.47 -8.84 13.21
CA ARG A 98 7.15 -10.20 12.77
C ARG A 98 7.50 -11.18 13.88
N VAL A 99 6.65 -12.17 14.05
CA VAL A 99 6.89 -13.30 14.96
C VAL A 99 6.72 -14.59 14.16
N ARG A 100 7.48 -15.62 14.54
CA ARG A 100 7.26 -16.97 14.03
C ARG A 100 6.24 -17.63 14.95
N ALA A 101 5.25 -18.29 14.36
CA ALA A 101 4.19 -18.99 15.09
C ALA A 101 3.83 -20.28 14.34
N LEU A 102 3.31 -21.26 15.08
CA LEU A 102 2.76 -22.48 14.51
C LEU A 102 1.29 -22.24 14.16
N THR A 103 0.85 -22.78 13.03
CA THR A 103 -0.57 -22.72 12.64
C THR A 103 -1.35 -23.79 13.40
N SER A 104 -2.45 -23.40 14.05
CA SER A 104 -3.35 -24.35 14.73
C SER A 104 -4.12 -25.25 13.77
N THR A 105 -4.24 -24.85 12.50
CA THR A 105 -4.89 -25.60 11.43
C THR A 105 -4.05 -25.55 10.16
N PRO A 106 -4.13 -26.57 9.28
CA PRO A 106 -3.48 -26.51 7.97
C PRO A 106 -3.96 -25.31 7.14
N LEU A 107 -3.03 -24.57 6.55
CA LEU A 107 -3.32 -23.47 5.64
C LEU A 107 -3.07 -23.92 4.20
N LYS A 108 -4.11 -23.87 3.36
CA LYS A 108 -3.95 -24.00 1.91
C LYS A 108 -3.53 -22.64 1.34
N LEU A 109 -2.33 -22.58 0.79
CA LEU A 109 -1.76 -21.37 0.22
C LEU A 109 -1.98 -21.32 -1.31
N ASP A 110 -2.13 -20.12 -1.85
CA ASP A 110 -2.04 -19.83 -3.27
C ASP A 110 -0.62 -20.14 -3.77
N PRO A 111 -0.46 -20.98 -4.81
CA PRO A 111 0.86 -21.41 -5.28
C PRO A 111 1.61 -20.31 -6.05
N GLU A 112 0.92 -19.27 -6.51
CA GLU A 112 1.51 -18.22 -7.34
C GLU A 112 1.82 -16.95 -6.55
N ARG A 113 0.98 -16.61 -5.57
CA ARG A 113 1.04 -15.33 -4.87
C ARG A 113 1.22 -15.51 -3.38
N PRO A 114 2.23 -14.86 -2.77
CA PRO A 114 2.33 -14.77 -1.32
C PRO A 114 1.03 -14.23 -0.71
N GLU A 115 0.50 -14.98 0.26
CA GLU A 115 -0.74 -14.67 0.95
C GLU A 115 -0.50 -13.99 2.29
N TYR A 116 -1.21 -12.89 2.52
CA TYR A 116 -1.31 -12.19 3.79
C TYR A 116 -2.62 -12.56 4.46
N HIS A 117 -2.66 -13.77 5.02
CA HIS A 117 -3.80 -14.26 5.79
C HIS A 117 -3.96 -13.45 7.08
N ARG A 118 -5.20 -13.13 7.43
CA ARG A 118 -5.51 -12.57 8.74
C ARG A 118 -5.62 -13.74 9.72
N VAL A 119 -4.94 -13.62 10.85
CA VAL A 119 -4.87 -14.66 11.88
C VAL A 119 -5.12 -14.04 13.24
N MET A 120 -5.61 -14.85 14.18
CA MET A 120 -5.56 -14.52 15.60
C MET A 120 -4.33 -15.21 16.19
N LEU A 121 -3.47 -14.43 16.83
CA LEU A 121 -2.30 -14.94 17.54
C LEU A 121 -2.65 -15.10 19.02
N LYS A 122 -2.32 -16.26 19.59
CA LYS A 122 -2.38 -16.53 21.02
C LYS A 122 -1.01 -17.00 21.48
N TRP A 123 -0.67 -16.66 22.73
CA TRP A 123 0.49 -17.24 23.41
C TRP A 123 -0.03 -18.41 24.24
N ASP A 124 0.57 -19.59 24.06
CA ASP A 124 0.30 -20.75 24.90
C ASP A 124 1.20 -20.64 26.14
N ASP A 125 0.64 -20.89 27.32
CA ASP A 125 1.37 -20.90 28.60
C ASP A 125 2.28 -22.14 28.73
#